data_AF-A0A947BN83-F1
#
_entry.id   AF-A0A947BN83-F1
#
_cell.length_a   1.000
_cell.length_b   1.000
_cell.length_c   1.000
_cell.angle_alpha   90.00
_cell.angle_beta   90.00
_cell.angle_gamma   90.00
#
_symmetry.space_group_name_H-M   'P 1'
#
loop_
_entity.id
_entity.type
_entity.pdbx_description
1 polymer ?
#
loop_
_entity_poly.entity_id
_entity_poly.type
_entity_poly.pdbx_seq_one_letter_code
_entity_poly.pdbx_strand_id
1 'polypeptide(L)'
;MYKSISLFSICLVLFYTAVNAAGISIDQLSRINSFAIIDSEGEQYIAATDRGLFHSDDHGHTWVSYPGLELPATLVTTTPQGTVYAFVVTKGLLQLNLKTNQWQQVSNEFGSQFLRQLSTTSWTPSRLVGLNQYGKFIVSDNYGSDWNRIEGPYKASNDEEKRGRELYREKCLACHGKDGNGENYSVESLTNKDYIMAAALDASAHAWHRTDEALEKLILEGSTRTARMAAWKNAGISESDAHDLVSYIKSLWTQRELECQGPRHMQCMQ
;
A
#
# COMPACT_ATOMS: atom_id res chain seq x y z
N MET A 1 -60.62 -0.47 36.91
CA MET A 1 -59.40 0.16 37.41
C MET A 1 -58.20 -0.54 36.78
N TYR A 2 -57.68 -0.03 35.67
CA TYR A 2 -56.44 -0.52 35.06
C TYR A 2 -55.35 0.54 35.31
N LYS A 3 -54.32 0.18 36.09
CA LYS A 3 -53.11 0.99 36.28
C LYS A 3 -52.17 0.71 35.12
N SER A 4 -51.74 1.75 34.41
CA SER A 4 -50.63 1.65 33.46
C SER A 4 -49.30 1.52 34.22
N ILE A 5 -48.43 0.63 33.74
CA ILE A 5 -47.04 0.51 34.18
C ILE A 5 -46.20 1.06 33.03
N SER A 6 -45.54 2.18 33.27
CA SER A 6 -44.58 2.77 32.33
C SER A 6 -43.25 2.04 32.47
N LEU A 7 -42.80 1.37 31.40
CA LEU A 7 -41.47 0.76 31.33
C LEU A 7 -40.45 1.85 31.00
N PHE A 8 -39.67 2.25 32.00
CA PHE A 8 -38.45 3.05 31.78
C PHE A 8 -37.39 2.16 31.15
N SER A 9 -37.04 2.45 29.91
CA SER A 9 -35.91 1.83 29.23
C SER A 9 -34.61 2.42 29.79
N ILE A 10 -33.91 1.66 30.62
CA ILE A 10 -32.58 2.03 31.14
C ILE A 10 -31.60 1.80 30.00
N CYS A 11 -31.18 2.88 29.35
CA CYS A 11 -30.08 2.86 28.39
C CYS A 11 -28.77 2.69 29.19
N LEU A 12 -28.24 1.47 29.23
CA LEU A 12 -26.99 1.14 29.89
C LEU A 12 -25.84 1.73 29.06
N VAL A 13 -25.39 2.94 29.43
CA VAL A 13 -24.17 3.52 28.87
C VAL A 13 -22.99 2.73 29.43
N LEU A 14 -22.48 1.79 28.66
CA LEU A 14 -21.23 1.10 28.95
C LEU A 14 -20.09 2.11 28.79
N PHE A 15 -19.67 2.72 29.90
CA PHE A 15 -18.37 3.37 29.98
C PHE A 15 -17.30 2.30 29.81
N TYR A 16 -16.67 2.27 28.65
CA TYR A 16 -15.46 1.51 28.42
C TYR A 16 -14.36 2.15 29.26
N THR A 17 -14.12 1.65 30.47
CA THR A 17 -12.91 2.00 31.22
C THR A 17 -11.75 1.42 30.43
N ALA A 18 -10.92 2.29 29.83
CA ALA A 18 -9.66 1.90 29.24
C ALA A 18 -8.87 1.13 30.30
N VAL A 19 -8.64 -0.16 30.05
CA VAL A 19 -7.61 -0.90 30.76
C VAL A 19 -6.32 -0.22 30.35
N ASN A 20 -5.67 0.50 31.28
CA ASN A 20 -4.33 1.04 31.06
C ASN A 20 -3.41 -0.15 30.80
N ALA A 21 -3.21 -0.49 29.53
CA ALA A 21 -2.08 -1.29 29.12
C ALA A 21 -0.84 -0.52 29.61
N ALA A 22 -0.02 -1.16 30.45
CA ALA A 22 1.20 -0.52 30.95
C ALA A 22 2.05 -0.11 29.72
N GLY A 23 2.19 1.19 29.51
CA GLY A 23 2.97 1.73 28.40
C GLY A 23 4.45 1.38 28.54
N ILE A 24 5.17 1.44 27.43
CA ILE A 24 6.62 1.25 27.37
C ILE A 24 7.34 2.59 27.24
N SER A 25 8.62 2.66 27.64
CA SER A 25 9.41 3.88 27.45
C SER A 25 9.89 4.02 26.01
N ILE A 26 10.33 5.22 25.63
CA ILE A 26 10.85 5.50 24.28
C ILE A 26 12.05 4.59 23.90
N ASP A 27 12.91 4.24 24.85
CA ASP A 27 14.07 3.36 24.62
C ASP A 27 13.67 1.91 24.33
N GLN A 28 12.44 1.51 24.69
CA GLN A 28 11.89 0.18 24.42
C GLN A 28 11.13 0.11 23.10
N LEU A 29 10.85 1.26 22.45
CA LEU A 29 10.22 1.27 21.14
C LEU A 29 11.18 0.68 20.10
N SER A 30 10.61 -0.11 19.18
CA SER A 30 11.33 -0.43 17.95
C SER A 30 11.57 0.84 17.13
N ARG A 31 12.49 0.77 16.15
CA ARG A 31 12.85 1.92 15.31
C ARG A 31 11.61 2.67 14.81
N ILE A 32 11.59 3.97 15.10
CA ILE A 32 10.54 4.88 14.66
C ILE A 32 10.83 5.25 13.20
N ASN A 33 9.86 4.95 12.33
CA ASN A 33 9.91 5.27 10.92
C ASN A 33 9.35 6.66 10.63
N SER A 34 8.37 7.09 11.42
CA SER A 34 7.65 8.37 11.28
C SER A 34 6.91 8.69 12.58
N PHE A 35 6.68 9.97 12.88
CA PHE A 35 5.87 10.40 14.02
C PHE A 35 5.02 11.62 13.64
N ALA A 36 3.94 11.83 14.39
CA ALA A 36 3.03 12.96 14.22
C ALA A 36 2.53 13.46 15.58
N ILE A 37 2.32 14.77 15.66
CA ILE A 37 1.60 15.43 16.76
C ILE A 37 0.14 15.54 16.31
N ILE A 38 -0.81 15.12 17.16
CA ILE A 38 -2.21 14.97 16.78
C ILE A 38 -3.17 15.95 17.47
N ASP A 39 -2.67 16.73 18.42
CA ASP A 39 -3.42 17.77 19.11
C ASP A 39 -2.84 19.17 18.82
N SER A 40 -3.58 20.20 19.20
CA SER A 40 -3.14 21.59 19.06
C SER A 40 -2.19 22.03 20.16
N GLU A 41 -2.18 21.33 21.29
CA GLU A 41 -1.38 21.66 22.47
C GLU A 41 0.05 21.10 22.36
N GLY A 42 0.27 20.07 21.53
CA GLY A 42 1.57 19.47 21.34
C GLY A 42 1.89 18.37 22.35
N GLU A 43 0.87 17.75 22.93
CA GLU A 43 0.99 16.81 24.06
C GLU A 43 0.85 15.36 23.59
N GLN A 44 -0.01 15.14 22.59
CA GLN A 44 -0.33 13.81 22.05
C GLN A 44 0.46 13.49 20.79
N TYR A 45 1.19 12.38 20.84
CA TYR A 45 2.02 11.89 19.74
C TYR A 45 1.56 10.54 19.24
N ILE A 46 1.75 10.28 17.95
CA ILE A 46 1.67 8.95 17.36
C ILE A 46 3.00 8.65 16.67
N ALA A 47 3.52 7.44 16.88
CA ALA A 47 4.70 6.91 16.23
C ALA A 47 4.36 5.70 15.37
N ALA A 48 4.80 5.73 14.12
CA ALA A 48 4.85 4.58 13.24
C ALA A 48 6.22 3.91 13.36
N THR A 49 6.22 2.61 13.69
CA THR A 49 7.44 1.86 14.02
C THR A 49 7.54 0.56 13.23
N ASP A 50 8.70 -0.09 13.26
CA ASP A 50 8.88 -1.43 12.67
C ASP A 50 7.97 -2.52 13.28
N ARG A 51 7.32 -2.25 14.43
CA ARG A 51 6.47 -3.21 15.15
C ARG A 51 5.01 -2.77 15.34
N GLY A 52 4.61 -1.62 14.81
CA GLY A 52 3.23 -1.13 14.94
C GLY A 52 3.09 0.38 15.05
N LEU A 53 1.84 0.82 15.17
CA LEU A 53 1.50 2.17 15.62
C LEU A 53 1.43 2.23 17.14
N PHE A 54 2.04 3.26 17.70
CA PHE A 54 2.01 3.57 19.13
C PHE A 54 1.54 5.02 19.32
N HIS A 55 0.88 5.31 20.44
CA HIS A 55 0.57 6.68 20.87
C HIS A 55 1.17 6.97 22.23
N SER A 56 1.37 8.25 22.51
CA SER A 56 1.76 8.80 23.80
C SER A 56 0.87 10.00 24.09
N ASP A 57 0.35 10.07 25.32
CA ASP A 57 -0.49 11.16 25.82
C ASP A 57 0.25 11.99 26.90
N ASP A 58 1.58 11.81 27.00
CA ASP A 58 2.45 12.36 28.05
C ASP A 58 3.81 12.81 27.49
N HIS A 59 3.79 13.55 26.38
CA HIS A 59 4.99 14.13 25.75
C HIS A 59 6.05 13.10 25.32
N GLY A 60 5.65 11.87 25.03
CA GLY A 60 6.54 10.79 24.61
C GLY A 60 7.23 10.06 25.77
N HIS A 61 6.79 10.27 27.02
CA HIS A 61 7.34 9.55 28.18
C HIS A 61 6.90 8.08 28.19
N THR A 62 5.63 7.80 27.91
CA THR A 62 5.08 6.45 27.80
C THR A 62 4.35 6.23 26.49
N TRP A 63 4.48 5.02 25.95
CA TRP A 63 3.94 4.64 24.65
C TRP A 63 3.07 3.40 24.74
N VAL A 64 1.88 3.48 24.15
CA VAL A 64 0.89 2.39 24.13
C VAL A 64 0.60 2.00 22.68
N SER A 65 0.66 0.70 22.38
CA SER A 65 0.36 0.19 21.04
C SER A 65 -1.13 0.29 20.72
N TYR A 66 -1.47 0.59 19.46
CA TYR A 66 -2.84 0.45 18.98
C TYR A 66 -3.19 -1.03 18.72
N PRO A 67 -4.21 -1.60 19.41
CA PRO A 67 -4.58 -3.00 19.24
C PRO A 67 -4.98 -3.34 17.80
N GLY A 68 -4.45 -4.44 17.27
CA GLY A 68 -4.71 -4.92 15.90
C GLY A 68 -3.89 -4.21 14.81
N LEU A 69 -2.99 -3.31 15.20
CA LEU A 69 -2.04 -2.61 14.32
C LEU A 69 -0.58 -2.89 14.69
N GLU A 70 -0.30 -4.07 15.26
CA GLU A 70 1.04 -4.57 15.62
C GLU A 70 1.82 -5.12 14.41
N LEU A 71 1.78 -4.37 13.31
CA LEU A 71 2.45 -4.68 12.05
C LEU A 71 3.30 -3.48 11.63
N PRO A 72 4.38 -3.67 10.84
CA PRO A 72 5.26 -2.57 10.45
C PRO A 72 4.47 -1.37 9.92
N ALA A 73 4.65 -0.21 10.54
CA ALA A 73 4.05 1.04 10.13
C ALA A 73 5.14 1.94 9.57
N THR A 74 4.91 2.46 8.36
CA THR A 74 5.93 3.19 7.59
C THR A 74 5.74 4.69 7.59
N LEU A 75 4.53 5.14 7.95
CA LEU A 75 4.13 6.53 7.92
C LEU A 75 3.07 6.78 9.00
N VAL A 76 3.17 7.93 9.67
CA VAL A 76 2.05 8.63 10.29
C VAL A 76 2.21 10.12 10.03
N THR A 77 1.13 10.83 9.72
CA THR A 77 1.20 12.27 9.46
C THR A 77 -0.12 12.97 9.79
N THR A 78 -0.02 14.22 10.22
CA THR A 78 -1.15 15.13 10.42
C THR A 78 -1.18 16.12 9.27
N THR A 79 -2.27 16.17 8.51
CA THR A 79 -2.44 17.13 7.42
C THR A 79 -2.67 18.54 7.97
N PRO A 80 -2.51 19.60 7.15
CA PRO A 80 -2.84 20.97 7.58
C PRO A 80 -4.30 21.19 8.00
N GLN A 81 -5.21 20.25 7.70
CA GLN A 81 -6.61 20.29 8.12
C GLN A 81 -6.87 19.55 9.44
N GLY A 82 -5.83 18.98 10.05
CA GLY A 82 -5.92 18.15 11.26
C GLY A 82 -6.33 16.70 11.00
N THR A 83 -6.38 16.24 9.75
CA THR A 83 -6.62 14.83 9.46
C THR A 83 -5.34 14.03 9.73
N VAL A 84 -5.44 12.95 10.49
CA VAL A 84 -4.31 12.08 10.78
C VAL A 84 -4.40 10.81 9.93
N TYR A 85 -3.36 10.56 9.13
CA TYR A 85 -3.20 9.35 8.33
C TYR A 85 -2.05 8.51 8.84
N ALA A 86 -2.16 7.19 8.67
CA ALA A 86 -1.06 6.26 8.86
C ALA A 86 -1.00 5.25 7.72
N PHE A 87 0.18 4.70 7.46
CA PHE A 87 0.34 3.55 6.58
C PHE A 87 0.88 2.36 7.37
N VAL A 88 0.08 1.31 7.46
CA VAL A 88 0.45 0.06 8.14
C VAL A 88 0.54 -1.03 7.07
N VAL A 89 1.70 -1.69 6.97
CA VAL A 89 1.92 -2.75 6.00
C VAL A 89 0.84 -3.84 6.21
N THR A 90 0.26 -4.33 5.12
CA THR A 90 -0.93 -5.23 5.03
C THR A 90 -2.30 -4.57 5.25
N LYS A 91 -2.39 -3.43 5.93
CA LYS A 91 -3.65 -2.69 6.14
C LYS A 91 -3.82 -1.54 5.15
N GLY A 92 -2.72 -1.02 4.62
CA GLY A 92 -2.69 0.10 3.68
C GLY A 92 -2.80 1.44 4.39
N LEU A 93 -3.50 2.38 3.76
CA LEU A 93 -3.74 3.72 4.29
C LEU A 93 -4.91 3.68 5.28
N LEU A 94 -4.66 4.18 6.48
CA LEU A 94 -5.62 4.34 7.57
C LEU A 94 -5.80 5.81 7.90
N GLN A 95 -6.99 6.17 8.35
CA GLN A 95 -7.32 7.48 8.89
C GLN A 95 -7.79 7.34 10.35
N LEU A 96 -7.32 8.22 11.24
CA LEU A 96 -7.73 8.24 12.64
C LEU A 96 -9.00 9.08 12.81
N ASN A 97 -10.00 8.50 13.49
CA ASN A 97 -11.11 9.28 14.03
C ASN A 97 -10.73 9.81 15.41
N LEU A 98 -10.43 11.10 15.50
CA LEU A 98 -9.99 11.75 16.75
C LEU A 98 -11.05 11.74 17.86
N LYS A 99 -12.35 11.57 17.54
CA LYS A 99 -13.41 11.52 18.56
C LYS A 99 -13.50 10.17 19.24
N THR A 100 -13.24 9.10 18.49
CA THR A 100 -13.36 7.72 18.98
C THR A 100 -12.00 7.08 19.26
N ASN A 101 -10.89 7.74 18.86
CA ASN A 101 -9.54 7.20 18.84
C ASN A 101 -9.46 5.84 18.10
N GLN A 102 -10.18 5.72 16.99
CA GLN A 102 -10.22 4.50 16.17
C GLN A 102 -9.70 4.75 14.77
N TRP A 103 -8.85 3.84 14.30
CA TRP A 103 -8.35 3.82 12.93
C TRP A 103 -9.34 3.15 11.99
N GLN A 104 -9.57 3.78 10.84
CA GLN A 104 -10.42 3.27 9.77
C GLN A 104 -9.59 3.11 8.50
N GLN A 105 -9.75 1.97 7.81
CA GLN A 105 -9.06 1.73 6.55
C GLN A 105 -9.68 2.58 5.43
N VAL A 106 -8.85 3.37 4.77
CA VAL A 106 -9.22 4.19 3.62
C VAL A 106 -9.00 3.41 2.33
N SER A 107 -7.83 2.82 2.18
CA SER A 107 -7.47 2.04 0.99
C SER A 107 -6.38 1.02 1.29
N ASN A 108 -6.39 -0.10 0.56
CA ASN A 108 -5.32 -1.09 0.57
C ASN A 108 -5.01 -1.60 -0.84
N GLU A 109 -5.19 -0.75 -1.86
CA GLU A 109 -4.93 -1.09 -3.28
C GLU A 109 -3.54 -0.61 -3.74
N PHE A 110 -2.53 -0.73 -2.87
CA PHE A 110 -1.17 -0.23 -3.15
C PHE A 110 -0.28 -1.27 -3.85
N GLY A 111 -0.69 -2.53 -3.88
CA GLY A 111 0.13 -3.62 -4.38
C GLY A 111 1.36 -3.81 -3.51
N SER A 112 2.50 -4.04 -4.14
CA SER A 112 3.78 -4.19 -3.44
C SER A 112 4.39 -2.85 -2.98
N GLN A 113 3.67 -1.75 -3.14
CA GLN A 113 4.09 -0.40 -2.75
C GLN A 113 3.62 -0.07 -1.33
N PHE A 114 4.40 0.71 -0.58
CA PHE A 114 3.98 1.27 0.69
C PHE A 114 4.43 2.73 0.81
N LEU A 115 3.61 3.55 1.48
CA LEU A 115 3.88 4.97 1.62
C LEU A 115 4.94 5.21 2.69
N ARG A 116 5.96 5.99 2.34
CA ARG A 116 6.99 6.51 3.25
C ARG A 116 6.73 7.95 3.66
N GLN A 117 6.08 8.71 2.79
CA GLN A 117 5.71 10.09 3.04
C GLN A 117 4.36 10.39 2.37
N LEU A 118 3.61 11.31 2.96
CA LEU A 118 2.34 11.80 2.46
C LEU A 118 2.27 13.30 2.71
N SER A 119 1.82 14.05 1.71
CA SER A 119 1.66 15.50 1.81
C SER A 119 0.40 15.97 1.09
N THR A 120 -0.17 17.06 1.59
CA THR A 120 -1.35 17.73 1.02
C THR A 120 -1.29 19.22 1.34
N THR A 121 -2.18 20.01 0.74
CA THR A 121 -2.27 21.46 0.96
C THR A 121 -3.65 21.84 1.50
N SER A 122 -3.77 23.00 2.15
CA SER A 122 -5.05 23.53 2.64
C SER A 122 -6.05 23.89 1.54
N TRP A 123 -5.59 24.13 0.32
CA TRP A 123 -6.44 24.55 -0.79
C TRP A 123 -7.03 23.35 -1.56
N THR A 124 -6.38 22.19 -1.47
CA THR A 124 -6.78 20.96 -2.17
C THR A 124 -6.70 19.75 -1.22
N PRO A 125 -7.46 19.73 -0.11
CA PRO A 125 -7.35 18.69 0.91
C PRO A 125 -7.77 17.30 0.42
N SER A 126 -8.54 17.21 -0.67
CA SER A 126 -8.86 15.94 -1.32
C SER A 126 -7.66 15.35 -2.06
N ARG A 127 -6.69 16.18 -2.45
CA ARG A 127 -5.51 15.76 -3.18
C ARG A 127 -4.39 15.41 -2.22
N LEU A 128 -3.98 14.14 -2.23
CA LEU A 128 -2.85 13.61 -1.49
C LEU A 128 -1.72 13.25 -2.46
N VAL A 129 -0.49 13.59 -2.09
CA VAL A 129 0.72 13.18 -2.81
C VAL A 129 1.53 12.28 -1.89
N GLY A 130 1.70 11.03 -2.29
CA GLY A 130 2.48 10.03 -1.58
C GLY A 130 3.83 9.77 -2.23
N LEU A 131 4.86 9.53 -1.43
CA LEU A 131 6.14 8.99 -1.88
C LEU A 131 6.24 7.55 -1.40
N ASN A 132 6.41 6.61 -2.33
CA ASN A 132 6.56 5.20 -2.00
C ASN A 132 8.03 4.82 -1.71
N GLN A 133 8.26 3.57 -1.30
CA GLN A 133 9.61 3.07 -1.01
C GLN A 133 10.55 2.99 -2.22
N TYR A 134 10.00 3.04 -3.42
CA TYR A 134 10.75 3.04 -4.67
C TYR A 134 11.13 4.47 -5.13
N GLY A 135 10.85 5.48 -4.31
CA GLY A 135 11.13 6.87 -4.63
C GLY A 135 10.21 7.46 -5.70
N LYS A 136 9.05 6.84 -5.96
CA LYS A 136 8.07 7.31 -6.95
C LYS A 136 6.94 8.06 -6.26
N PHE A 137 6.49 9.14 -6.90
CA PHE A 137 5.30 9.87 -6.49
C PHE A 137 4.03 9.19 -7.02
N ILE A 138 3.06 9.01 -6.12
CA ILE A 138 1.69 8.61 -6.45
C ILE A 138 0.73 9.64 -5.89
N VAL A 139 -0.43 9.78 -6.54
CA VAL A 139 -1.41 10.80 -6.22
C VAL A 139 -2.79 10.19 -6.01
N SER A 140 -3.53 10.77 -5.09
CA SER A 140 -4.96 10.55 -4.92
C SER A 140 -5.65 11.89 -5.00
N ASP A 141 -6.80 11.97 -5.67
CA ASP A 141 -7.62 13.19 -5.75
C ASP A 141 -8.91 13.08 -4.92
N ASN A 142 -9.06 12.00 -4.13
CA ASN A 142 -10.26 11.66 -3.36
C ASN A 142 -9.96 11.17 -1.94
N TYR A 143 -9.09 11.89 -1.22
CA TYR A 143 -8.75 11.63 0.17
C TYR A 143 -8.08 10.27 0.41
N GLY A 144 -7.38 9.75 -0.59
CA GLY A 144 -6.61 8.50 -0.47
C GLY A 144 -7.43 7.24 -0.74
N SER A 145 -8.66 7.35 -1.24
CA SER A 145 -9.52 6.20 -1.55
C SER A 145 -8.97 5.42 -2.75
N ASP A 146 -8.55 6.12 -3.81
CA ASP A 146 -7.82 5.56 -4.93
C ASP A 146 -6.48 6.27 -5.16
N TRP A 147 -5.55 5.54 -5.76
CA TRP A 147 -4.19 6.01 -6.03
C TRP A 147 -3.82 5.73 -7.47
N ASN A 148 -3.13 6.70 -8.06
CA ASN A 148 -2.68 6.71 -9.44
C ASN A 148 -1.23 7.22 -9.51
N ARG A 149 -0.53 6.87 -10.60
CA ARG A 149 0.76 7.49 -10.91
C ARG A 149 0.58 8.99 -11.14
N ILE A 150 1.59 9.78 -10.80
CA ILE A 150 1.57 11.23 -11.04
C ILE A 150 1.44 11.58 -12.54
N GLU A 151 1.94 10.72 -13.42
CA GLU A 151 1.84 10.83 -14.88
C GLU A 151 0.42 10.56 -15.40
N GLY A 152 -0.49 10.11 -14.54
CA GLY A 152 -1.85 9.71 -14.88
C GLY A 152 -1.96 8.22 -15.25
N PRO A 153 -3.17 7.76 -15.63
CA PRO A 153 -3.39 6.39 -16.05
C PRO A 153 -2.66 6.11 -17.36
N TYR A 154 -2.13 4.90 -17.49
CA TYR A 154 -1.55 4.45 -18.75
C TYR A 154 -2.61 4.44 -19.87
N LYS A 155 -2.22 4.98 -21.04
CA LYS A 155 -3.03 5.00 -22.26
C LYS A 155 -2.31 4.23 -23.36
N ALA A 156 -2.90 3.12 -23.79
CA ALA A 156 -2.40 2.33 -24.90
C ALA A 156 -2.31 3.15 -26.18
N SER A 157 -1.13 3.16 -26.79
CA SER A 157 -0.77 4.00 -27.93
C SER A 157 -0.82 3.26 -29.26
N ASN A 158 -0.65 1.94 -29.24
CA ASN A 158 -0.69 1.07 -30.42
C ASN A 158 -1.60 -0.16 -30.19
N ASP A 159 -1.81 -0.98 -31.22
CA ASP A 159 -2.74 -2.11 -31.14
C ASP A 159 -2.19 -3.31 -30.34
N GLU A 160 -0.87 -3.49 -30.30
CA GLU A 160 -0.22 -4.52 -29.48
C GLU A 160 -0.45 -4.23 -27.99
N GLU A 161 -0.21 -3.00 -27.56
CA GLU A 161 -0.46 -2.55 -26.19
C GLU A 161 -1.94 -2.65 -25.80
N LYS A 162 -2.86 -2.41 -26.74
CA LYS A 162 -4.32 -2.56 -26.49
C LYS A 162 -4.68 -4.03 -26.24
N ARG A 163 -4.25 -4.94 -27.12
CA ARG A 163 -4.49 -6.39 -26.97
C ARG A 163 -3.82 -6.92 -25.70
N GLY A 164 -2.57 -6.52 -25.46
CA GLY A 164 -1.81 -6.85 -24.27
C GLY A 164 -2.50 -6.41 -22.99
N ARG A 165 -3.06 -5.20 -22.96
CA ARG A 165 -3.81 -4.67 -21.81
C ARG A 165 -5.08 -5.47 -21.52
N GLU A 166 -5.80 -5.92 -22.56
CA GLU A 166 -6.98 -6.76 -22.40
C GLU A 166 -6.61 -8.13 -21.82
N LEU A 167 -5.61 -8.79 -22.41
CA LEU A 167 -5.07 -10.05 -21.89
C LEU A 167 -4.55 -9.91 -20.45
N TYR A 168 -3.85 -8.82 -20.15
CA TYR A 168 -3.31 -8.56 -18.82
C TYR A 168 -4.41 -8.49 -17.76
N ARG A 169 -5.53 -7.82 -18.07
CA ARG A 169 -6.68 -7.72 -17.15
C ARG A 169 -7.29 -9.07 -16.85
N GLU A 170 -7.34 -9.96 -17.84
CA GLU A 170 -7.92 -11.29 -17.69
C GLU A 170 -7.00 -12.27 -16.97
N LYS A 171 -5.69 -12.18 -17.20
CA LYS A 171 -4.74 -13.22 -16.77
C LYS A 171 -3.78 -12.79 -15.68
N CYS A 172 -3.36 -11.53 -15.66
CA CYS A 172 -2.23 -11.07 -14.84
C CYS A 172 -2.65 -10.18 -13.67
N LEU A 173 -3.69 -9.35 -13.86
CA LEU A 173 -4.10 -8.31 -12.91
C LEU A 173 -4.38 -8.86 -11.51
N ALA A 174 -5.01 -10.02 -11.39
CA ALA A 174 -5.39 -10.61 -10.11
C ALA A 174 -4.20 -10.81 -9.16
N CYS A 175 -3.00 -11.01 -9.70
CA CYS A 175 -1.78 -11.18 -8.92
C CYS A 175 -0.86 -9.95 -9.00
N HIS A 176 -0.72 -9.34 -10.18
CA HIS A 176 0.25 -8.26 -10.43
C HIS A 176 -0.31 -6.84 -10.27
N GLY A 177 -1.61 -6.70 -9.97
CA GLY A 177 -2.26 -5.42 -9.72
C GLY A 177 -2.69 -4.68 -10.99
N LYS A 178 -3.61 -3.72 -10.86
CA LYS A 178 -4.25 -3.02 -11.99
C LYS A 178 -3.28 -2.28 -12.92
N ASP A 179 -2.22 -1.74 -12.33
CA ASP A 179 -1.21 -0.92 -13.01
C ASP A 179 0.17 -1.59 -12.93
N GLY A 180 0.22 -2.91 -12.72
CA GLY A 180 1.48 -3.61 -12.51
C GLY A 180 2.17 -3.25 -11.20
N ASN A 181 1.44 -2.77 -10.18
CA ASN A 181 2.00 -2.37 -8.88
C ASN A 181 2.34 -3.55 -7.95
N GLY A 182 2.07 -4.78 -8.38
CA GLY A 182 2.38 -6.02 -7.66
C GLY A 182 1.33 -6.42 -6.64
N GLU A 183 1.64 -7.49 -5.90
CA GLU A 183 0.77 -8.05 -4.88
C GLU A 183 0.81 -7.25 -3.57
N ASN A 184 -0.35 -7.08 -2.93
CA ASN A 184 -0.42 -6.54 -1.57
C ASN A 184 0.33 -7.43 -0.57
N TYR A 185 1.03 -6.80 0.38
CA TYR A 185 1.60 -7.54 1.50
C TYR A 185 0.51 -8.20 2.34
N SER A 186 0.77 -9.43 2.77
CA SER A 186 -0.05 -10.18 3.73
C SER A 186 0.82 -10.61 4.90
N VAL A 187 0.20 -11.05 6.00
CA VAL A 187 0.97 -11.62 7.13
C VAL A 187 1.80 -12.81 6.67
N GLU A 188 1.26 -13.64 5.77
CA GLU A 188 1.99 -14.75 5.18
C GLU A 188 3.20 -14.27 4.37
N SER A 189 3.02 -13.26 3.50
CA SER A 189 4.13 -12.76 2.68
C SER A 189 5.26 -12.11 3.50
N LEU A 190 4.95 -11.62 4.70
CA LEU A 190 5.93 -11.04 5.64
C LEU A 190 6.62 -12.07 6.55
N THR A 191 6.01 -13.24 6.77
CA THR A 191 6.48 -14.21 7.78
C THR A 191 6.95 -15.53 7.17
N ASN A 192 6.45 -15.90 6.00
CA ASN A 192 6.81 -17.11 5.29
C ASN A 192 7.87 -16.80 4.22
N LYS A 193 9.12 -17.21 4.49
CA LYS A 193 10.25 -17.04 3.57
C LYS A 193 10.09 -17.74 2.21
N ASP A 194 9.23 -18.76 2.14
CA ASP A 194 8.98 -19.53 0.93
C ASP A 194 7.83 -18.93 0.09
N TYR A 195 7.13 -17.92 0.62
CA TYR A 195 6.09 -17.19 -0.10
C TYR A 195 6.72 -16.23 -1.12
N ILE A 196 6.60 -16.55 -2.40
CA ILE A 196 7.04 -15.67 -3.49
C ILE A 196 5.86 -14.82 -3.93
N MET A 197 5.89 -13.54 -3.58
CA MET A 197 4.89 -12.55 -4.01
C MET A 197 4.93 -12.35 -5.53
N ALA A 198 3.79 -12.00 -6.12
CA ALA A 198 3.78 -11.49 -7.48
C ALA A 198 4.41 -10.09 -7.49
N ALA A 199 5.52 -9.95 -8.21
CA ALA A 199 6.28 -8.71 -8.27
C ALA A 199 5.49 -7.60 -8.98
N ALA A 200 5.80 -6.35 -8.66
CA ALA A 200 5.41 -5.24 -9.53
C ALA A 200 6.06 -5.41 -10.92
N LEU A 201 5.24 -5.19 -11.94
CA LEU A 201 5.60 -5.23 -13.35
C LEU A 201 5.75 -3.83 -13.95
N ASP A 202 5.40 -2.78 -13.21
CA ASP A 202 5.66 -1.39 -13.57
C ASP A 202 7.13 -0.98 -13.36
N ALA A 203 7.42 0.31 -13.50
CA ALA A 203 8.73 0.91 -13.30
C ALA A 203 9.31 0.79 -11.86
N SER A 204 8.54 0.25 -10.90
CA SER A 204 8.91 0.33 -9.48
C SER A 204 9.78 -0.83 -8.99
N ALA A 205 9.72 -1.99 -9.65
CA ALA A 205 10.46 -3.20 -9.23
C ALA A 205 11.35 -3.75 -10.35
N HIS A 206 11.50 -5.08 -10.46
CA HIS A 206 12.62 -5.72 -11.16
C HIS A 206 12.27 -6.29 -12.55
N ALA A 207 11.07 -6.04 -13.09
CA ALA A 207 10.65 -6.61 -14.37
C ALA A 207 11.56 -6.16 -15.53
N TRP A 208 11.94 -4.88 -15.56
CA TRP A 208 12.79 -4.29 -16.60
C TRP A 208 14.25 -4.77 -16.54
N HIS A 209 14.71 -5.50 -15.51
CA HIS A 209 16.02 -6.17 -15.54
C HIS A 209 16.06 -7.37 -16.51
N ARG A 210 14.92 -7.78 -17.05
CA ARG A 210 14.78 -8.89 -17.99
C ARG A 210 14.64 -8.39 -19.43
N THR A 211 15.15 -9.17 -20.38
CA THR A 211 14.88 -8.95 -21.81
C THR A 211 13.43 -9.30 -22.16
N ASP A 212 12.96 -8.86 -23.32
CA ASP A 212 11.62 -9.20 -23.81
C ASP A 212 11.45 -10.72 -23.90
N GLU A 213 12.42 -11.43 -24.47
CA GLU A 213 12.39 -12.89 -24.63
C GLU A 213 12.33 -13.61 -23.28
N ALA A 214 13.02 -13.07 -22.27
CA ALA A 214 12.99 -13.63 -20.92
C ALA A 214 11.65 -13.40 -20.22
N LEU A 215 10.96 -12.29 -20.51
CA LEU A 215 9.62 -12.01 -20.01
C LEU A 215 8.57 -12.88 -20.71
N GLU A 216 8.61 -12.95 -22.05
CA GLU A 216 7.72 -13.80 -22.85
C GLU A 216 7.86 -15.27 -22.43
N LYS A 217 9.10 -15.76 -22.28
CA LYS A 217 9.35 -17.12 -21.78
C LYS A 217 8.75 -17.35 -20.40
N LEU A 218 8.91 -16.41 -19.47
CA LEU A 218 8.34 -16.53 -18.12
C LEU A 218 6.81 -16.56 -18.14
N ILE A 219 6.17 -15.79 -19.03
CA ILE A 219 4.72 -15.81 -19.23
C ILE A 219 4.27 -17.17 -19.76
N LEU A 220 4.94 -17.69 -20.79
CA LEU A 220 4.54 -18.93 -21.46
C LEU A 220 4.81 -20.17 -20.60
N GLU A 221 5.98 -20.24 -19.97
CA GLU A 221 6.46 -21.43 -19.24
C GLU A 221 6.20 -21.36 -17.72
N GLY A 222 5.84 -20.19 -17.19
CA GLY A 222 5.64 -20.00 -15.76
C GLY A 222 6.96 -19.95 -14.97
N SER A 223 6.85 -19.86 -13.64
CA SER A 223 8.02 -19.81 -12.75
C SER A 223 8.42 -21.19 -12.24
N THR A 224 9.70 -21.53 -12.38
CA THR A 224 10.26 -22.74 -11.75
C THR A 224 10.41 -22.61 -10.23
N ARG A 225 10.31 -21.40 -9.68
CA ARG A 225 10.46 -21.12 -8.24
C ARG A 225 9.14 -21.19 -7.48
N THR A 226 8.01 -21.04 -8.17
CA THR A 226 6.68 -21.03 -7.55
C THR A 226 5.59 -21.43 -8.52
N ALA A 227 4.68 -22.29 -8.09
CA ALA A 227 3.51 -22.67 -8.87
C ALA A 227 2.48 -21.53 -9.03
N ARG A 228 2.60 -20.45 -8.25
CA ARG A 228 1.68 -19.29 -8.32
C ARG A 228 1.73 -18.58 -9.67
N MET A 229 2.90 -18.55 -10.31
CA MET A 229 3.06 -18.04 -11.67
C MET A 229 3.01 -19.22 -12.64
N ALA A 230 1.80 -19.56 -13.07
CA ALA A 230 1.54 -20.70 -13.94
C ALA A 230 2.05 -20.49 -15.37
N ALA A 231 2.26 -21.61 -16.08
CA ALA A 231 2.59 -21.61 -17.51
C ALA A 231 1.35 -21.24 -18.34
N TRP A 232 1.22 -19.99 -18.75
CA TRP A 232 0.03 -19.52 -19.44
C TRP A 232 -0.16 -20.12 -20.83
N LYS A 233 0.89 -20.70 -21.42
CA LYS A 233 0.79 -21.46 -22.67
C LYS A 233 -0.22 -22.60 -22.58
N ASN A 234 -0.30 -23.27 -21.43
CA ASN A 234 -1.27 -24.35 -21.19
C ASN A 234 -2.70 -23.84 -21.02
N ALA A 235 -2.88 -22.54 -20.80
CA ALA A 235 -4.16 -21.85 -20.68
C ALA A 235 -4.54 -21.09 -21.96
N GLY A 236 -3.86 -21.35 -23.08
CA GLY A 236 -4.19 -20.81 -24.40
C GLY A 236 -3.48 -19.52 -24.79
N ILE A 237 -2.50 -19.03 -24.01
CA ILE A 237 -1.68 -17.88 -24.40
C ILE A 237 -0.63 -18.32 -25.45
N SER A 238 -0.71 -17.72 -26.63
CA SER A 238 0.25 -17.92 -27.73
C SER A 238 1.52 -17.08 -27.56
N GLU A 239 2.53 -17.31 -28.40
CA GLU A 239 3.74 -16.48 -28.43
C GLU A 239 3.43 -15.02 -28.82
N SER A 240 2.47 -14.81 -29.74
CA SER A 240 2.00 -13.46 -30.09
C SER A 240 1.29 -12.77 -28.93
N ASP A 241 0.51 -13.52 -28.15
CA ASP A 241 -0.17 -12.98 -26.96
C ASP A 241 0.85 -12.60 -25.88
N ALA A 242 1.90 -13.42 -25.71
CA ALA A 242 3.00 -13.11 -24.80
C ALA A 242 3.76 -11.85 -25.23
N HIS A 243 3.98 -11.65 -26.53
CA HIS A 243 4.58 -10.43 -27.07
C HIS A 243 3.70 -9.20 -26.78
N ASP A 244 2.40 -9.27 -27.09
CA ASP A 244 1.45 -8.19 -26.79
C ASP A 244 1.41 -7.86 -25.28
N LEU A 245 1.41 -8.89 -24.42
CA LEU A 245 1.49 -8.73 -22.96
C LEU A 245 2.78 -8.00 -22.53
N VAL A 246 3.93 -8.36 -23.11
CA VAL A 246 5.21 -7.69 -22.82
C VAL A 246 5.19 -6.25 -23.31
N SER A 247 4.63 -5.97 -24.51
CA SER A 247 4.43 -4.60 -25.00
C SER A 247 3.61 -3.76 -24.02
N TYR A 248 2.51 -4.29 -23.48
CA TYR A 248 1.74 -3.62 -22.42
C TYR A 248 2.49 -3.48 -21.09
N ILE A 249 3.28 -4.47 -20.66
CA ILE A 249 4.07 -4.36 -19.43
C ILE A 249 5.11 -3.23 -19.55
N LYS A 250 5.81 -3.18 -20.69
CA LYS A 250 6.83 -2.14 -20.97
C LYS A 250 6.25 -0.75 -21.03
N SER A 251 5.01 -0.63 -21.46
CA SER A 251 4.32 0.65 -21.53
C SER A 251 3.98 1.22 -20.15
N LEU A 252 4.07 0.40 -19.07
CA LEU A 252 4.00 0.85 -17.68
C LEU A 252 5.34 1.38 -17.17
N TRP A 253 6.41 1.35 -17.97
CA TRP A 253 7.73 1.79 -17.54
C TRP A 253 7.95 3.28 -17.84
N THR A 254 8.90 3.90 -17.15
CA THR A 254 9.35 5.24 -17.57
C THR A 254 10.40 5.10 -18.68
N GLN A 255 10.74 6.21 -19.32
CA GLN A 255 11.79 6.25 -20.34
C GLN A 255 13.11 5.65 -19.84
N ARG A 256 13.46 5.88 -18.57
CA ARG A 256 14.66 5.32 -17.95
C ARG A 256 14.65 3.80 -17.99
N GLU A 257 13.59 3.16 -17.50
CA GLU A 257 13.52 1.70 -17.44
C GLU A 257 13.50 1.07 -18.86
N LEU A 258 12.89 1.74 -19.85
CA LEU A 258 12.95 1.34 -21.26
C LEU A 258 14.39 1.40 -21.84
N GLU A 259 15.13 2.46 -21.53
CA GLU A 259 16.52 2.64 -21.95
C GLU A 259 17.51 1.72 -21.22
N CYS A 260 17.14 1.30 -20.02
CA CYS A 260 17.96 0.47 -19.14
C CYS A 260 17.54 -1.01 -19.12
N GLN A 261 16.65 -1.43 -20.02
CA GLN A 261 16.10 -2.78 -19.96
C GLN A 261 17.16 -3.88 -20.18
N GLY A 262 17.01 -4.97 -19.43
CA GLY A 262 17.80 -6.19 -19.61
C GLY A 262 19.24 -5.98 -19.16
N PRO A 263 20.24 -6.53 -19.88
CA PRO A 263 21.65 -6.34 -19.55
C PRO A 263 22.10 -4.86 -19.45
N ARG A 264 21.36 -3.93 -20.07
CA ARG A 264 21.66 -2.49 -20.02
C ARG A 264 21.50 -1.90 -18.62
N HIS A 265 20.74 -2.52 -17.70
CA HIS A 265 20.47 -1.93 -16.39
C HIS A 265 21.76 -1.63 -15.62
N MET A 266 22.79 -2.47 -15.78
CA MET A 266 24.10 -2.29 -15.14
C MET A 266 24.78 -0.97 -15.51
N GLN A 267 24.43 -0.38 -16.66
CA GLN A 267 24.96 0.92 -17.11
C GLN A 267 24.21 2.10 -16.47
N CYS A 268 23.00 1.86 -15.96
CA CYS A 268 22.11 2.86 -15.38
C CYS A 268 22.05 2.87 -13.84
N MET A 269 22.89 2.05 -13.20
CA MET A 269 23.03 1.96 -11.74
C MET A 269 24.03 2.97 -11.16
N GLN A 270 24.40 3.98 -11.95
CA GLN A 270 25.29 5.08 -11.56
C GLN A 270 24.52 6.24 -10.95
#